data_AF-A0A7G9GXE4-F1
#
_entry.id   AF-A0A7G9GXE4-F1
#
_cell.length_a   1.000
_cell.length_b   1.000
_cell.length_c   1.000
_cell.angle_alpha   90.00
_cell.angle_beta   90.00
_cell.angle_gamma   90.00
#
_symmetry.space_group_name_H-M   'P 1'
#
loop_
_entity.id
_entity.type
_entity.pdbx_description
1 polymer ?
#
loop_
_entity_poly.entity_id
_entity_poly.type
_entity_poly.pdbx_seq_one_letter_code
_entity_poly.pdbx_strand_id
1 'polypeptide(L)'
;MEKEYQNLKEQVGFIFSNVKDIILNLPGIDKNKIEMNLQIIQAVVMRFIRMIIYRKQNGILCTSPNEIIKYATTGFLKHIPQNDNEDRQKIKYYVSELQRILTMNKELKY
;
A
#
# COMPACT_ATOMS: atom_id res chain seq x y z
N MET A 1 -3.62 20.47 1.29
CA MET A 1 -3.78 19.46 2.35
C MET A 1 -4.99 18.56 2.11
N GLU A 2 -6.25 19.03 2.19
CA GLU A 2 -7.42 18.15 1.94
C GLU A 2 -7.45 17.61 0.50
N LYS A 3 -7.33 18.48 -0.51
CA LYS A 3 -7.25 18.09 -1.93
C LYS A 3 -6.10 17.12 -2.22
N GLU A 4 -4.96 17.32 -1.57
CA GLU A 4 -3.78 16.46 -1.70
C GLU A 4 -4.03 15.07 -1.09
N TYR A 5 -4.64 15.02 0.10
CA TYR A 5 -5.04 13.76 0.72
C TYR A 5 -6.06 12.99 -0.13
N GLN A 6 -7.06 13.66 -0.71
CA GLN A 6 -8.03 13.01 -1.60
C GLN A 6 -7.35 12.45 -2.87
N ASN A 7 -6.45 13.22 -3.50
CA ASN A 7 -5.70 12.72 -4.66
C ASN A 7 -4.85 11.48 -4.32
N LEU A 8 -4.20 11.47 -3.16
CA LEU A 8 -3.41 10.31 -2.71
C LEU A 8 -4.29 9.13 -2.34
N LYS A 9 -5.47 9.36 -1.76
CA LYS A 9 -6.47 8.35 -1.48
C LYS A 9 -6.95 7.65 -2.76
N GLU A 10 -7.18 8.41 -3.84
CA GLU A 10 -7.56 7.84 -5.15
C GLU A 10 -6.43 6.98 -5.74
N GLN A 11 -5.19 7.47 -5.72
CA GLN A 11 -4.03 6.71 -6.22
C GLN A 11 -3.80 5.41 -5.44
N VAL A 12 -3.88 5.47 -4.10
CA VAL A 12 -3.79 4.27 -3.26
C VAL A 12 -4.98 3.35 -3.53
N GLY A 13 -6.19 3.89 -3.66
CA GLY A 13 -7.37 3.11 -4.03
C GLY A 13 -7.18 2.33 -5.34
N PHE A 14 -6.65 3.00 -6.36
CA PHE A 14 -6.33 2.35 -7.63
C PHE A 14 -5.31 1.21 -7.47
N ILE A 15 -4.21 1.44 -6.73
CA ILE A 15 -3.21 0.40 -6.44
C ILE A 15 -3.86 -0.82 -5.79
N PHE A 16 -4.66 -0.61 -4.74
CA PHE A 16 -5.29 -1.70 -4.00
C PHE A 16 -6.34 -2.46 -4.81
N SER A 17 -7.09 -1.77 -5.67
CA SER A 17 -8.04 -2.43 -6.59
C SER A 17 -7.32 -3.36 -7.56
N ASN A 18 -6.23 -2.91 -8.20
CA ASN A 18 -5.49 -3.77 -9.14
C ASN A 18 -4.82 -4.96 -8.43
N VAL A 19 -4.23 -4.74 -7.24
CA VAL A 19 -3.67 -5.81 -6.44
C VAL A 19 -4.74 -6.84 -6.06
N LYS A 20 -5.93 -6.37 -5.67
CA LYS A 20 -7.07 -7.22 -5.37
C LYS A 20 -7.46 -8.07 -6.58
N ASP A 21 -7.62 -7.45 -7.75
CA ASP A 21 -8.03 -8.15 -8.96
C ASP A 21 -7.03 -9.23 -9.36
N ILE A 22 -5.73 -8.98 -9.22
CA ILE A 22 -4.68 -9.99 -9.42
C ILE A 22 -4.86 -11.17 -8.46
N ILE A 23 -4.96 -10.91 -7.15
CA ILE A 23 -5.00 -11.98 -6.13
C ILE A 23 -6.31 -12.77 -6.21
N LEU A 24 -7.44 -12.12 -6.49
CA LEU A 24 -8.75 -12.78 -6.57
C LEU A 24 -8.92 -13.67 -7.81
N ASN A 25 -8.07 -13.50 -8.82
CA ASN A 25 -8.04 -14.37 -10.01
C ASN A 25 -7.27 -15.68 -9.78
N LEU A 26 -6.52 -15.80 -8.69
CA LEU A 26 -5.79 -17.02 -8.38
C LEU A 26 -6.75 -18.15 -7.95
N PRO A 27 -6.43 -19.42 -8.25
CA PRO A 27 -7.24 -20.56 -7.86
C PRO A 27 -7.11 -20.87 -6.36
N GLY A 28 -8.21 -21.33 -5.74
CA GLY A 28 -8.19 -21.83 -4.35
C GLY A 28 -8.10 -20.76 -3.26
N ILE A 29 -8.39 -19.50 -3.60
CA ILE A 29 -8.28 -18.37 -2.67
C ILE A 29 -9.62 -18.12 -1.97
N ASP A 30 -9.56 -17.87 -0.65
CA ASP A 30 -10.71 -17.36 0.12
C ASP A 30 -10.88 -15.86 -0.11
N LYS A 31 -11.81 -15.50 -1.01
CA LYS A 31 -12.03 -14.11 -1.46
C LYS A 31 -12.33 -13.16 -0.30
N ASN A 32 -13.20 -13.55 0.63
CA ASN A 32 -13.59 -12.70 1.76
C ASN A 32 -12.40 -12.39 2.67
N LYS A 33 -11.56 -13.40 2.92
CA LYS A 33 -10.35 -13.23 3.73
C LYS A 33 -9.33 -12.32 3.06
N ILE A 34 -9.17 -12.41 1.74
CA ILE A 34 -8.29 -11.53 0.98
C ILE A 34 -8.78 -10.10 1.03
N GLU A 35 -10.07 -9.88 0.75
CA GLU A 35 -10.64 -8.54 0.74
C GLU A 35 -10.47 -7.85 2.10
N MET A 36 -10.77 -8.56 3.19
CA MET A 36 -10.55 -8.05 4.55
C MET A 36 -9.08 -7.73 4.82
N ASN A 37 -8.15 -8.63 4.45
CA ASN A 37 -6.72 -8.37 4.63
C ASN A 37 -6.25 -7.14 3.83
N LEU A 38 -6.67 -7.00 2.57
CA LEU A 38 -6.31 -5.87 1.73
C LEU A 38 -6.90 -4.57 2.27
N GLN A 39 -8.14 -4.57 2.77
CA GLN A 39 -8.74 -3.41 3.43
C GLN A 39 -7.96 -2.98 4.67
N ILE A 40 -7.52 -3.93 5.51
CA ILE A 40 -6.69 -3.64 6.69
C ILE A 40 -5.37 -3.01 6.26
N ILE A 41 -4.70 -3.58 5.26
CA ILE A 41 -3.43 -3.03 4.76
C ILE A 41 -3.65 -1.62 4.19
N GLN A 42 -4.73 -1.40 3.43
CA GLN A 42 -5.08 -0.09 2.88
C GLN A 42 -5.33 0.93 3.98
N ALA A 43 -6.05 0.55 5.04
CA ALA A 43 -6.32 1.42 6.18
C ALA A 43 -5.02 1.83 6.90
N VAL A 44 -4.07 0.90 7.08
CA VAL A 44 -2.76 1.19 7.66
C VAL A 44 -1.97 2.19 6.79
N VAL A 45 -1.92 1.94 5.47
CA VAL A 45 -1.26 2.82 4.50
C VAL A 45 -1.90 4.23 4.51
N MET A 46 -3.23 4.32 4.46
CA MET A 46 -3.94 5.60 4.44
C MET A 46 -3.78 6.37 5.76
N ARG A 47 -3.78 5.68 6.90
CA ARG A 47 -3.48 6.29 8.19
C ARG A 47 -2.07 6.87 8.21
N PHE A 48 -1.09 6.15 7.67
CA PHE A 48 0.28 6.64 7.58
C PHE A 48 0.40 7.87 6.67
N ILE A 49 -0.23 7.86 5.50
CA ILE A 49 -0.29 9.02 4.59
C ILE A 49 -0.94 10.23 5.28
N ARG A 50 -2.05 10.02 6.00
CA ARG A 50 -2.67 11.07 6.80
C ARG A 50 -1.68 11.61 7.83
N MET A 51 -0.97 10.74 8.55
CA MET A 51 0.04 11.19 9.50
C MET A 51 1.13 12.03 8.82
N ILE A 52 1.65 11.63 7.65
CA ILE A 52 2.63 12.37 6.85
C ILE A 52 2.12 13.77 6.48
N ILE A 53 0.95 13.87 5.85
CA ILE A 53 0.41 15.13 5.31
C ILE A 53 0.11 16.13 6.43
N TYR A 54 -0.54 15.66 7.51
CA TYR A 54 -0.96 16.53 8.60
C TYR A 54 0.16 16.78 9.62
N ARG A 55 1.35 16.18 9.45
CA ARG A 55 2.53 16.36 10.31
C ARG A 55 3.41 17.57 10.04
N LYS A 56 2.94 18.54 9.27
CA LYS A 56 3.57 19.87 9.32
C LYS A 56 3.57 20.51 10.74
N GLN A 57 2.99 19.86 11.76
CA GLN A 57 3.09 20.22 13.18
C GLN A 57 3.48 19.00 14.07
N ASN A 58 4.76 18.91 14.47
CA ASN A 58 5.32 18.32 15.72
C ASN A 58 5.08 16.84 16.14
N GLY A 59 4.69 15.90 15.27
CA GLY A 59 4.62 14.47 15.65
C GLY A 59 5.91 13.67 15.38
N ILE A 60 6.24 12.65 16.20
CA ILE A 60 7.36 11.68 16.00
C ILE A 60 6.87 10.39 15.33
N LEU A 61 7.44 9.98 14.18
CA LEU A 61 6.89 8.91 13.34
C LEU A 61 7.56 7.64 13.87
N CYS A 62 6.85 6.84 14.65
CA CYS A 62 7.39 5.56 15.15
C CYS A 62 7.46 4.48 14.06
N THR A 63 7.18 4.83 12.80
CA THR A 63 7.17 3.92 11.67
C THR A 63 7.68 4.67 10.44
N SER A 64 8.59 4.07 9.71
CA SER A 64 9.16 4.60 8.48
C SER A 64 8.33 4.18 7.24
N PRO A 65 8.43 4.92 6.12
CA PRO A 65 7.86 4.49 4.84
C PRO A 65 8.30 3.09 4.44
N ASN A 66 9.56 2.72 4.69
CA ASN A 66 10.09 1.40 4.36
C ASN A 66 9.39 0.28 5.13
N GLU A 67 9.05 0.51 6.40
CA GLU A 67 8.28 -0.47 7.20
C GLU A 67 6.85 -0.63 6.67
N ILE A 68 6.20 0.47 6.28
CA ILE A 68 4.87 0.42 5.66
C ILE A 68 4.91 -0.32 4.31
N ILE A 69 5.93 -0.05 3.49
CA ILE A 69 6.14 -0.76 2.23
C ILE A 69 6.37 -2.25 2.48
N LYS A 70 7.27 -2.61 3.41
CA LYS A 70 7.53 -4.01 3.76
C LYS A 70 6.26 -4.73 4.21
N TYR A 71 5.45 -4.07 5.04
CA TYR A 71 4.17 -4.60 5.49
C TYR A 71 3.20 -4.85 4.31
N ALA A 72 3.02 -3.86 3.44
CA ALA A 72 2.16 -3.98 2.26
C ALA A 72 2.65 -5.06 1.28
N THR A 73 3.95 -5.06 0.95
CA THR A 73 4.57 -6.06 0.07
C THR A 73 4.37 -7.48 0.60
N THR A 74 4.57 -7.69 1.90
CA THR A 74 4.37 -8.99 2.54
C THR A 74 2.91 -9.43 2.42
N GLY A 75 1.97 -8.51 2.68
CA GLY A 75 0.54 -8.78 2.54
C GLY A 75 0.10 -9.13 1.12
N PHE A 76 0.59 -8.38 0.12
CA PHE A 76 0.26 -8.59 -1.29
C PHE A 76 0.82 -9.91 -1.83
N LEU A 77 2.08 -10.22 -1.50
CA LEU A 77 2.76 -11.42 -2.03
C LEU A 77 2.43 -12.70 -1.27
N LYS A 78 1.80 -12.63 -0.08
CA LYS A 78 1.49 -13.80 0.76
C LYS A 78 0.70 -14.88 0.02
N HIS A 79 -0.13 -14.49 -0.93
CA HIS A 79 -1.06 -15.37 -1.62
C HIS A 79 -0.61 -15.76 -3.03
N ILE A 80 0.49 -15.18 -3.52
CA ILE A 80 1.00 -15.43 -4.86
C ILE A 80 2.13 -16.45 -4.77
N PRO A 81 2.04 -17.58 -5.51
CA PRO A 81 3.09 -18.60 -5.53
C PRO A 81 4.47 -18.01 -5.88
N GLN A 82 5.54 -18.55 -5.29
CA GLN A 82 6.88 -18.00 -5.52
C GLN A 82 7.35 -18.14 -6.97
N ASN A 83 6.88 -19.17 -7.67
CA ASN A 83 7.16 -19.48 -9.07
C ASN A 83 6.29 -18.68 -10.07
N ASP A 84 5.28 -17.95 -9.60
CA ASP A 84 4.43 -17.12 -10.45
C ASP A 84 5.13 -15.79 -10.76
N ASN A 85 5.99 -15.82 -11.77
CA ASN A 85 6.81 -14.65 -12.11
C ASN A 85 5.98 -13.49 -12.66
N GLU A 86 4.87 -13.75 -13.36
CA GLU A 86 4.10 -12.69 -14.00
C GLU A 86 3.35 -11.84 -12.98
N ASP A 87 2.53 -12.47 -12.13
CA ASP A 87 1.73 -11.74 -11.15
C ASP A 87 2.59 -11.13 -10.05
N ARG A 88 3.70 -11.79 -9.67
CA ARG A 88 4.68 -11.17 -8.76
C ARG A 88 5.33 -9.93 -9.34
N GLN A 89 5.59 -9.86 -10.66
CA GLN A 89 6.14 -8.66 -11.27
C GLN A 89 5.10 -7.53 -11.31
N LYS A 90 3.83 -7.84 -11.61
CA LYS A 90 2.73 -6.86 -11.52
C LYS A 90 2.60 -6.30 -10.10
N ILE A 91 2.64 -7.16 -9.08
CA ILE A 91 2.63 -6.70 -7.68
C ILE A 91 3.85 -5.84 -7.34
N LYS A 92 5.06 -6.21 -7.80
CA LYS A 92 6.26 -5.39 -7.59
C LYS A 92 6.13 -4.00 -8.20
N TYR A 93 5.51 -3.89 -9.38
CA TYR A 93 5.19 -2.60 -9.98
C TYR A 93 4.28 -1.77 -9.06
N TYR A 94 3.16 -2.33 -8.59
CA TYR A 94 2.26 -1.63 -7.67
C TYR A 94 2.90 -1.26 -6.33
N VAL A 95 3.79 -2.11 -5.80
CA VAL A 95 4.60 -1.81 -4.63
C VAL A 95 5.54 -0.62 -4.88
N SER A 96 6.16 -0.54 -6.06
CA SER A 96 7.02 0.59 -6.42
C SER A 96 6.24 1.90 -6.55
N GLU A 97 5.03 1.87 -7.11
CA GLU A 97 4.14 3.03 -7.15
C GLU A 97 3.72 3.48 -5.74
N LEU A 98 3.42 2.52 -4.85
CA LEU A 98 3.14 2.82 -3.45
C LEU A 98 4.35 3.44 -2.76
N GLN A 99 5.56 2.91 -3.00
CA GLN A 99 6.80 3.45 -2.47
C GLN A 99 7.03 4.89 -2.96
N ARG A 100 6.77 5.17 -4.24
CA ARG A 100 6.83 6.52 -4.80
C ARG A 100 5.89 7.46 -4.04
N ILE A 101 4.63 7.07 -3.82
CA ILE A 101 3.65 7.85 -3.06
C ILE A 101 4.15 8.16 -1.64
N LEU A 102 4.64 7.15 -0.92
CA LEU A 102 5.08 7.32 0.47
C LEU A 102 6.39 8.09 0.63
N THR A 103 7.21 8.15 -0.42
CA THR A 103 8.53 8.82 -0.39
C THR A 103 8.57 10.16 -1.11
N MET A 104 7.55 10.51 -1.90
CA MET A 104 7.47 11.82 -2.58
C MET A 104 7.42 13.01 -1.62
N ASN A 105 7.05 12.80 -0.36
CA ASN A 105 7.10 13.82 0.69
C ASN A 105 8.49 13.91 1.36
N LYS A 106 9.55 14.11 0.55
CA LYS A 106 10.95 14.25 1.03
C LYS A 106 11.21 15.46 1.92
N GLU A 107 10.22 16.35 2.14
CA GLU A 107 10.30 17.42 3.15
C GLU A 107 10.10 16.92 4.59
N LEU A 108 9.78 15.64 4.80
CA LEU A 108 9.77 15.05 6.13
C LEU A 108 11.20 14.63 6.51
N LYS A 109 12.01 15.61 6.89
CA LYS A 109 13.25 15.35 7.63
C LYS A 109 12.88 14.63 8.93
N TYR A 110 13.44 13.43 9.12
CA TYR A 110 13.36 12.65 10.35
C TYR A 110 14.17 13.29 11.46
#